data_AF-A0A4Q7QVD9-F1
#
_entry.id   AF-A0A4Q7QVD9-F1
#
_cell.length_a   1.000
_cell.length_b   1.000
_cell.length_c   1.000
_cell.angle_alpha   90.00
_cell.angle_beta   90.00
_cell.angle_gamma   90.00
#
_symmetry.space_group_name_H-M   'P 1'
#
loop_
_entity.id
_entity.type
_entity.pdbx_description
1 polymer ?
#
loop_
_entity_poly.entity_id
_entity_poly.type
_entity_poly.pdbx_seq_one_letter_code
_entity_poly.pdbx_strand_id
1 'polypeptide(L)'
;MITISPKIKELVPQFKIGTITYHNIAISESPQMIKGRFQLFLESLKLEDKTAADYPGVSEYRSVFKKLGTDPSRYRPASEALLRRVLSGKELPPINSGVDVNNFFSIRFAIPIGLYNLDKLEGDIEVRIGGFEDTYEGLNGREMNMEGKLLSADSVGAFGSPIVDSKRTMVDESVANALHIVYLQPSMDESEAREMLESMAKMFTQVNGGTAEIQVN
;
A
#
# COMPACT_ATOMS: atom_id res chain seq x y z
N MET A 1 6.85 7.31 15.89
CA MET A 1 7.96 7.44 14.91
C MET A 1 7.86 6.30 13.92
N ILE A 2 8.21 6.52 12.65
CA ILE A 2 8.25 5.44 11.64
C ILE A 2 9.71 5.25 11.22
N THR A 3 10.22 4.02 11.31
CA THR A 3 11.62 3.70 11.00
C THR A 3 11.72 2.56 9.99
N ILE A 4 12.84 2.48 9.29
CA ILE A 4 13.18 1.37 8.39
C ILE A 4 14.36 0.62 9.00
N SER A 5 14.22 -0.69 9.15
CA SER A 5 15.30 -1.54 9.67
C SER A 5 16.58 -1.40 8.84
N PRO A 6 17.76 -1.23 9.48
CA PRO A 6 19.04 -1.09 8.77
C PRO A 6 19.31 -2.25 7.80
N LYS A 7 18.90 -3.47 8.15
CA LYS A 7 19.04 -4.67 7.32
C LYS A 7 18.38 -4.53 5.94
N ILE A 8 17.27 -3.79 5.84
CA ILE A 8 16.63 -3.52 4.55
C ILE A 8 17.53 -2.60 3.71
N LYS A 9 18.07 -1.54 4.31
CA LYS A 9 18.96 -0.59 3.61
C LYS A 9 20.30 -1.24 3.25
N GLU A 10 20.79 -2.23 4.00
CA GLU A 10 21.95 -3.03 3.61
C GLU A 10 21.71 -3.83 2.33
N LEU A 11 20.54 -4.47 2.21
CA LEU A 11 20.18 -5.30 1.05
C LEU A 11 19.68 -4.46 -0.15
N VAL A 12 19.05 -3.34 0.14
CA VAL A 12 18.46 -2.42 -0.83
C VAL A 12 18.75 -0.98 -0.38
N PRO A 13 19.95 -0.43 -0.69
CA PRO A 13 20.39 0.89 -0.20
C PRO A 13 19.44 2.05 -0.53
N GLN A 14 18.77 1.96 -1.67
CA GLN A 14 17.81 2.97 -2.15
C GLN A 14 16.37 2.69 -1.69
N PHE A 15 16.13 1.69 -0.84
CA PHE A 15 14.79 1.42 -0.31
C PHE A 15 14.31 2.63 0.48
N LYS A 16 13.09 3.08 0.19
CA LYS A 16 12.47 4.22 0.84
C LYS A 16 10.97 4.03 0.91
N ILE A 17 10.34 4.69 1.87
CA ILE A 17 8.89 4.73 2.02
C ILE A 17 8.42 6.18 2.12
N GLY A 18 7.27 6.44 1.52
CA GLY A 18 6.47 7.62 1.81
C GLY A 18 5.42 7.27 2.83
N THR A 19 5.07 8.23 3.68
CA THR A 19 4.00 8.07 4.66
C THR A 19 3.09 9.27 4.59
N ILE A 20 1.78 9.01 4.71
CA ILE A 20 0.77 10.06 4.80
C ILE A 20 -0.09 9.74 6.01
N THR A 21 -0.02 10.58 7.03
CA THR A 21 -0.83 10.48 8.24
C THR A 21 -2.06 11.35 8.06
N TYR A 22 -3.24 10.79 8.25
CA TYR A 22 -4.51 11.49 8.13
C TYR A 22 -5.17 11.66 9.49
N HIS A 23 -5.80 12.81 9.69
CA HIS A 23 -6.54 13.13 10.92
C HIS A 23 -7.94 13.64 10.60
N ASN A 24 -8.90 13.24 11.44
CA ASN A 24 -10.32 13.62 11.35
C ASN A 24 -10.93 13.29 9.97
N ILE A 25 -10.62 12.11 9.44
CA ILE A 25 -11.23 11.59 8.21
C ILE A 25 -12.55 10.89 8.51
N ALA A 26 -13.38 10.72 7.48
CA ALA A 26 -14.59 9.92 7.52
C ALA A 26 -14.59 8.95 6.33
N ILE A 27 -14.42 7.66 6.62
CA ILE A 27 -14.56 6.60 5.62
C ILE A 27 -16.03 6.20 5.53
N SER A 28 -16.52 6.08 4.30
CA SER A 28 -17.92 5.78 4.01
C SER A 28 -18.05 5.03 2.68
N GLU A 29 -19.27 4.85 2.20
CA GLU A 29 -19.47 4.36 0.84
C GLU A 29 -18.81 5.31 -0.18
N SER A 30 -18.07 4.74 -1.13
CA SER A 30 -17.41 5.52 -2.19
C SER A 30 -18.41 6.39 -2.96
N PRO A 31 -18.20 7.71 -3.07
CA PRO A 31 -19.07 8.59 -3.81
C PRO A 31 -19.21 8.15 -5.28
N GLN A 32 -20.40 8.29 -5.88
CA GLN A 32 -20.66 7.84 -7.25
C GLN A 32 -19.70 8.45 -8.29
N MET A 33 -19.30 9.71 -8.07
CA MET A 33 -18.30 10.38 -8.91
C MET A 33 -16.95 9.65 -8.89
N ILE A 34 -16.50 9.20 -7.72
CA ILE A 34 -15.22 8.48 -7.55
C ILE A 34 -15.32 7.09 -8.17
N LYS A 35 -16.41 6.37 -7.91
CA LYS A 35 -16.69 5.07 -8.56
C LYS A 35 -16.63 5.18 -10.08
N GLY A 36 -17.29 6.18 -10.66
CA GLY A 36 -17.30 6.41 -12.10
C GLY A 36 -15.92 6.76 -12.68
N ARG A 37 -15.18 7.67 -12.03
CA ARG A 37 -13.81 8.03 -12.46
C ARG A 37 -12.86 6.85 -12.37
N PHE A 38 -12.95 6.07 -11.29
CA PHE A 38 -12.12 4.89 -11.12
C PHE A 38 -12.45 3.84 -12.18
N GLN A 39 -13.74 3.57 -12.43
CA GLN A 39 -14.14 2.64 -13.49
C GLN A 39 -13.61 3.07 -14.86
N LEU A 40 -13.75 4.35 -15.22
CA LEU A 40 -13.21 4.88 -16.49
C LEU A 40 -11.69 4.69 -16.59
N PHE A 41 -10.96 4.92 -15.51
CA PHE A 41 -9.52 4.66 -15.46
C PHE A 41 -9.21 3.16 -15.65
N LEU A 42 -9.93 2.27 -14.97
CA LEU A 42 -9.75 0.83 -15.13
C LEU A 42 -10.05 0.36 -16.54
N GLU A 43 -11.10 0.87 -17.19
CA GLU A 43 -11.41 0.58 -18.59
C GLU A 43 -10.31 1.09 -19.52
N SER A 44 -9.76 2.28 -19.28
CA SER A 44 -8.65 2.79 -20.12
C SER A 44 -7.42 1.88 -20.06
N LEU A 45 -7.11 1.28 -18.90
CA LEU A 45 -5.99 0.35 -18.78
C LEU A 45 -6.21 -0.95 -19.57
N LYS A 46 -7.45 -1.43 -19.68
CA LYS A 46 -7.77 -2.64 -20.44
C LYS A 46 -7.65 -2.45 -21.95
N LEU A 47 -7.72 -1.20 -22.42
CA LEU A 47 -7.53 -0.84 -23.82
C LEU A 47 -6.05 -0.72 -24.19
N GLU A 48 -5.16 -0.63 -23.20
CA GLU A 48 -3.72 -0.70 -23.42
C GLU A 48 -3.32 -2.14 -23.73
N ASP A 49 -2.55 -2.37 -24.79
CA ASP A 49 -1.93 -3.67 -25.08
C ASP A 49 -0.70 -3.88 -24.17
N LYS A 50 -0.96 -3.93 -22.86
CA LYS A 50 0.06 -4.08 -21.81
C LYS A 50 -0.31 -5.19 -20.85
N THR A 51 0.73 -5.80 -20.32
CA THR A 51 0.68 -6.71 -19.18
C THR A 51 1.19 -6.01 -17.93
N ALA A 52 0.94 -6.60 -16.75
CA ALA A 52 1.47 -6.07 -15.50
C ALA A 52 3.00 -5.97 -15.48
N ALA A 53 3.71 -6.76 -16.30
CA ALA A 53 5.17 -6.72 -16.38
C ALA A 53 5.71 -5.47 -17.09
N ASP A 54 4.87 -4.78 -17.86
CA ASP A 54 5.25 -3.57 -18.61
C ASP A 54 5.27 -2.30 -17.73
N TYR A 55 4.86 -2.42 -16.47
CA TYR A 55 4.88 -1.31 -15.50
C TYR A 55 6.21 -1.32 -14.73
N PRO A 56 7.01 -0.24 -14.78
CA PRO A 56 8.31 -0.18 -14.10
C PRO A 56 8.23 -0.51 -12.60
N GLY A 57 7.22 0.02 -11.90
CA GLY A 57 7.01 -0.22 -10.47
C GLY A 57 6.82 -1.70 -10.12
N VAL A 58 6.20 -2.49 -11.00
CA VAL A 58 6.10 -3.94 -10.83
C VAL A 58 7.47 -4.58 -10.93
N SER A 59 8.27 -4.23 -11.94
CA SER A 59 9.61 -4.80 -12.11
C SER A 59 10.54 -4.47 -10.92
N GLU A 60 10.47 -3.25 -10.41
CA GLU A 60 11.26 -2.80 -9.28
C GLU A 60 10.86 -3.50 -7.98
N TYR A 61 9.56 -3.61 -7.68
CA TYR A 61 9.12 -4.29 -6.46
C TYR A 61 9.39 -5.80 -6.49
N ARG A 62 9.32 -6.43 -7.66
CA ARG A 62 9.79 -7.82 -7.82
C ARG A 62 11.29 -7.94 -7.52
N SER A 63 12.10 -6.95 -7.91
CA SER A 63 13.54 -6.90 -7.60
C SER A 63 13.78 -6.70 -6.09
N VAL A 64 13.05 -5.77 -5.46
CA VAL A 64 13.11 -5.54 -4.00
C VAL A 64 12.79 -6.82 -3.24
N PHE A 65 11.70 -7.51 -3.59
CA PHE A 65 11.30 -8.76 -2.92
C PHE A 65 12.41 -9.81 -3.00
N LYS A 66 12.98 -10.02 -4.20
CA LYS A 66 14.10 -10.96 -4.39
C LYS A 66 15.31 -10.62 -3.53
N LYS A 67 15.70 -9.34 -3.48
CA LYS A 67 16.83 -8.86 -2.67
C LYS A 67 16.58 -9.05 -1.17
N LEU A 68 15.34 -8.93 -0.73
CA LEU A 68 14.93 -9.18 0.66
C LEU A 68 14.69 -10.67 0.97
N GLY A 69 14.88 -11.57 0.01
CA GLY A 69 14.74 -13.02 0.19
C GLY A 69 13.33 -13.57 -0.03
N THR A 70 12.38 -12.76 -0.50
CA THR A 70 11.02 -13.18 -0.84
C THR A 70 10.90 -13.50 -2.33
N ASP A 71 10.42 -14.69 -2.69
CA ASP A 71 10.11 -15.02 -4.09
C ASP A 71 8.83 -14.28 -4.56
N PRO A 72 8.92 -13.31 -5.49
CA PRO A 72 7.78 -12.53 -5.95
C PRO A 72 6.82 -13.31 -6.86
N SER A 73 7.18 -14.53 -7.28
CA SER A 73 6.28 -15.43 -8.01
C SER A 73 5.37 -16.20 -7.04
N ARG A 74 5.87 -16.51 -5.84
CA ARG A 74 5.11 -17.14 -4.75
C ARG A 74 4.32 -16.11 -3.93
N TYR A 75 4.94 -14.99 -3.59
CA TYR A 75 4.34 -13.90 -2.82
C TYR A 75 4.32 -12.63 -3.67
N ARG A 76 3.20 -12.40 -4.33
CA ARG A 76 3.05 -11.29 -5.27
C ARG A 76 2.82 -9.97 -4.52
N PRO A 77 3.47 -8.86 -4.92
CA PRO A 77 3.12 -7.54 -4.42
C PRO A 77 1.65 -7.19 -4.69
N ALA A 78 0.99 -6.51 -3.76
CA ALA A 78 -0.43 -6.18 -3.85
C ALA A 78 -0.77 -5.38 -5.11
N SER A 79 0.08 -4.42 -5.51
CA SER A 79 -0.10 -3.64 -6.74
C SER A 79 -0.08 -4.50 -8.01
N GLU A 80 0.85 -5.45 -8.11
CA GLU A 80 0.92 -6.41 -9.23
C GLU A 80 -0.34 -7.30 -9.26
N ALA A 81 -0.83 -7.73 -8.09
CA ALA A 81 -2.04 -8.54 -8.00
C ALA A 81 -3.29 -7.76 -8.48
N LEU A 82 -3.43 -6.50 -8.08
CA LEU A 82 -4.50 -5.60 -8.53
C LEU A 82 -4.42 -5.32 -10.04
N LEU A 83 -3.24 -4.96 -10.55
CA LEU A 83 -3.02 -4.71 -11.98
C LEU A 83 -3.39 -5.93 -12.84
N ARG A 84 -2.89 -7.12 -12.46
CA ARG A 84 -3.23 -8.37 -13.19
C ARG A 84 -4.72 -8.64 -13.18
N ARG A 85 -5.41 -8.38 -12.06
CA ARG A 85 -6.85 -8.57 -11.96
C ARG A 85 -7.57 -7.69 -12.98
N VAL A 86 -7.25 -6.40 -13.02
CA VAL A 86 -7.84 -5.43 -13.96
C VAL A 86 -7.56 -5.79 -15.41
N LEU A 87 -6.29 -6.03 -15.75
CA LEU A 87 -5.87 -6.37 -17.12
C LEU A 87 -6.45 -7.70 -17.61
N SER A 88 -6.78 -8.62 -16.71
CA SER A 88 -7.50 -9.86 -17.03
C SER A 88 -9.01 -9.69 -17.21
N GLY A 89 -9.53 -8.44 -17.22
CA GLY A 89 -10.94 -8.13 -17.38
C GLY A 89 -11.79 -8.39 -16.14
N LYS A 90 -11.19 -8.72 -14.99
CA LYS A 90 -11.93 -8.97 -13.75
C LYS A 90 -12.27 -7.66 -13.05
N GLU A 91 -13.50 -7.57 -12.55
CA GLU A 91 -13.98 -6.40 -11.83
C GLU A 91 -13.30 -6.22 -10.46
N LEU A 92 -13.18 -4.96 -10.04
CA LEU A 92 -12.81 -4.55 -8.68
C LEU A 92 -14.06 -3.92 -8.04
N PRO A 93 -14.85 -4.70 -7.29
CA PRO A 93 -16.03 -4.14 -6.64
C PRO A 93 -15.59 -3.09 -5.60
N PRO A 94 -16.33 -1.98 -5.47
CA PRO A 94 -16.05 -0.98 -4.45
C PRO A 94 -16.22 -1.57 -3.05
N ILE A 95 -15.38 -1.15 -2.13
CA ILE A 95 -15.37 -1.61 -0.73
C ILE A 95 -15.82 -0.46 0.17
N ASN A 96 -15.00 0.59 0.24
CA ASN A 96 -15.29 1.85 0.91
C ASN A 96 -14.38 2.93 0.33
N SER A 97 -14.66 4.19 0.63
CA SER A 97 -13.99 5.35 0.06
C SER A 97 -12.48 5.38 0.30
N GLY A 98 -12.00 4.86 1.44
CA GLY A 98 -10.58 4.79 1.76
C GLY A 98 -9.88 3.69 0.96
N VAL A 99 -10.43 2.48 1.00
CA VAL A 99 -9.88 1.29 0.33
C VAL A 99 -9.90 1.46 -1.19
N ASP A 100 -10.96 2.03 -1.74
CA ASP A 100 -11.08 2.25 -3.19
C ASP A 100 -10.05 3.26 -3.69
N VAL A 101 -9.82 4.34 -2.94
CA VAL A 101 -8.78 5.32 -3.25
C VAL A 101 -7.38 4.72 -3.10
N ASN A 102 -7.13 3.90 -2.07
CA ASN A 102 -5.86 3.17 -1.91
C ASN A 102 -5.58 2.21 -3.08
N ASN A 103 -6.60 1.46 -3.50
CA ASN A 103 -6.51 0.56 -4.65
C ASN A 103 -6.26 1.33 -5.94
N PHE A 104 -6.94 2.47 -6.13
CA PHE A 104 -6.69 3.37 -7.26
C PHE A 104 -5.23 3.83 -7.30
N PHE A 105 -4.66 4.29 -6.19
CA PHE A 105 -3.25 4.69 -6.13
C PHE A 105 -2.31 3.52 -6.44
N SER A 106 -2.55 2.35 -5.85
CA SER A 106 -1.72 1.15 -6.05
C SER A 106 -1.68 0.73 -7.52
N ILE A 107 -2.80 0.86 -8.24
CA ILE A 107 -2.90 0.56 -9.68
C ILE A 107 -2.26 1.69 -10.50
N ARG A 108 -2.58 2.95 -10.19
CA ARG A 108 -2.12 4.13 -10.94
C ARG A 108 -0.61 4.29 -10.94
N PHE A 109 0.03 4.01 -9.80
CA PHE A 109 1.47 4.13 -9.64
C PHE A 109 2.20 2.79 -9.80
N ALA A 110 1.47 1.68 -9.89
CA ALA A 110 2.02 0.33 -9.99
C ALA A 110 3.01 -0.04 -8.86
N ILE A 111 2.84 0.55 -7.67
CA ILE A 111 3.64 0.29 -6.47
C ILE A 111 2.76 -0.17 -5.31
N PRO A 112 3.25 -0.99 -4.37
CA PRO A 112 2.48 -1.42 -3.22
C PRO A 112 2.19 -0.23 -2.28
N ILE A 113 0.95 -0.14 -1.81
CA ILE A 113 0.50 0.89 -0.86
C ILE A 113 -0.46 0.23 0.13
N GLY A 114 -0.16 0.41 1.43
CA GLY A 114 -1.03 -0.04 2.52
C GLY A 114 -1.72 1.16 3.17
N LEU A 115 -2.99 0.99 3.55
CA LEU A 115 -3.78 1.97 4.30
C LEU A 115 -4.22 1.33 5.61
N TYR A 116 -3.80 1.92 6.72
CA TYR A 116 -3.98 1.34 8.06
C TYR A 116 -4.80 2.26 8.95
N ASN A 117 -5.64 1.65 9.79
CA ASN A 117 -6.35 2.35 10.86
C ASN A 117 -5.34 2.72 11.96
N LEU A 118 -4.99 4.00 12.04
CA LEU A 118 -4.02 4.51 13.00
C LEU A 118 -4.55 4.46 14.44
N ASP A 119 -5.87 4.50 14.61
CA ASP A 119 -6.53 4.35 15.93
C ASP A 119 -6.32 2.94 16.54
N LYS A 120 -5.87 1.97 15.73
CA LYS A 120 -5.58 0.58 16.14
C LYS A 120 -4.09 0.25 16.19
N LEU A 121 -3.21 1.24 15.98
CA LEU A 121 -1.76 1.09 16.04
C LEU A 121 -1.21 1.60 17.37
N GLU A 122 -0.19 0.92 17.90
CA GLU A 122 0.39 1.25 19.21
C GLU A 122 1.90 1.49 19.13
N GLY A 123 2.34 2.67 19.54
CA GLY A 123 3.75 3.02 19.67
C GLY A 123 4.43 3.36 18.34
N ASP A 124 5.74 3.09 18.27
CA ASP A 124 6.53 3.32 17.08
C ASP A 124 6.32 2.21 16.03
N ILE A 125 6.41 2.58 14.76
CA ILE A 125 6.25 1.68 13.63
C ILE A 125 7.62 1.38 13.03
N GLU A 126 7.91 0.11 12.81
CA GLU A 126 9.12 -0.35 12.12
C GLU A 126 8.75 -1.10 10.84
N VAL A 127 9.35 -0.69 9.73
CA VAL A 127 9.38 -1.48 8.49
C VAL A 127 10.60 -2.38 8.51
N ARG A 128 10.39 -3.69 8.56
CA ARG A 128 11.45 -4.70 8.72
C ARG A 128 11.17 -6.00 7.97
N ILE A 129 12.15 -6.89 7.97
CA ILE A 129 11.96 -8.28 7.54
C ILE A 129 11.40 -9.07 8.73
N GLY A 130 10.34 -9.84 8.49
CA GLY A 130 9.69 -10.64 9.53
C GLY A 130 10.54 -11.80 10.04
N GLY A 131 10.43 -12.06 11.33
CA GLY A 131 10.92 -13.25 12.02
C GLY A 131 9.86 -14.35 12.09
N PHE A 132 10.21 -15.44 12.77
CA PHE A 132 9.37 -16.64 12.89
C PHE A 132 8.04 -16.39 13.62
N GLU A 133 8.02 -15.48 14.59
CA GLU A 133 6.83 -15.16 15.39
C GLU A 133 5.88 -14.19 14.69
N ASP A 134 6.31 -13.54 13.60
CA ASP A 134 5.48 -12.58 12.88
C ASP A 134 4.41 -13.30 12.07
N THR A 135 3.22 -13.36 12.65
CA THR A 135 2.02 -13.94 12.04
C THR A 135 0.82 -13.04 12.29
N TYR A 136 -0.14 -13.04 11.37
CA TYR A 136 -1.44 -12.38 11.56
C TYR A 136 -2.51 -12.94 10.63
N GLU A 137 -3.78 -12.73 10.97
CA GLU A 137 -4.87 -12.96 10.04
C GLU A 137 -4.90 -11.82 8.99
N GLY A 138 -4.71 -12.17 7.72
CA GLY A 138 -4.72 -11.22 6.61
C GLY A 138 -6.13 -10.83 6.18
N LEU A 139 -6.25 -9.71 5.46
CA LEU A 139 -7.51 -9.24 4.86
C LEU A 139 -8.16 -10.26 3.90
N ASN A 140 -7.37 -11.21 3.40
CA ASN A 140 -7.86 -12.33 2.59
C ASN A 140 -8.47 -13.49 3.41
N GLY A 141 -8.59 -13.34 4.73
CA GLY A 141 -9.13 -14.34 5.66
C GLY A 141 -8.21 -15.54 5.90
N ARG A 142 -6.92 -15.42 5.60
CA ARG A 142 -5.92 -16.48 5.81
C ARG A 142 -4.92 -16.04 6.86
N GLU A 143 -4.38 -17.00 7.60
CA GLU A 143 -3.22 -16.77 8.45
C GLU A 143 -1.98 -16.56 7.57
N MET A 144 -1.28 -15.46 7.84
CA MET A 144 -0.09 -15.03 7.11
C MET A 144 1.13 -15.23 7.98
N ASN A 145 2.02 -16.13 7.56
CA ASN A 145 3.38 -16.18 8.11
C ASN A 145 4.23 -15.14 7.40
N MET A 146 4.87 -14.26 8.17
CA MET A 146 5.67 -13.14 7.67
C MET A 146 7.17 -13.36 7.80
N GLU A 147 7.60 -14.55 8.19
CA GLU A 147 9.02 -14.92 8.23
C GLU A 147 9.67 -14.70 6.86
N GLY A 148 10.78 -13.95 6.87
CA GLY A 148 11.54 -13.61 5.67
C GLY A 148 10.85 -12.65 4.70
N LYS A 149 9.72 -12.04 5.09
CA LYS A 149 8.92 -11.13 4.25
C LYS A 149 8.99 -9.72 4.77
N LEU A 150 8.91 -8.75 3.85
CA LEU A 150 8.81 -7.34 4.20
C LEU A 150 7.46 -7.09 4.90
N LEU A 151 7.51 -6.46 6.06
CA LEU A 151 6.34 -6.13 6.87
C LEU A 151 6.49 -4.76 7.55
N SER A 152 5.36 -4.25 8.03
CA SER A 152 5.28 -3.16 9.00
C SER A 152 4.77 -3.71 10.33
N ALA A 153 5.44 -3.36 11.43
CA ALA A 153 5.09 -3.77 12.79
C ALA A 153 5.03 -2.55 13.71
N ASP A 154 4.18 -2.63 14.73
CA ASP A 154 4.13 -1.71 15.86
C ASP A 154 4.52 -2.44 17.15
N SER A 155 4.28 -1.84 18.32
CA SER A 155 4.61 -2.48 19.61
C SER A 155 3.78 -3.73 19.94
N VAL A 156 2.64 -3.94 19.29
CA VAL A 156 1.78 -5.13 19.45
C VAL A 156 2.24 -6.25 18.52
N GLY A 157 2.71 -5.92 17.31
CA GLY A 157 3.28 -6.88 16.38
C GLY A 157 3.10 -6.48 14.92
N ALA A 158 3.36 -7.42 14.00
CA ALA A 158 3.17 -7.20 12.57
C ALA A 158 1.71 -6.86 12.23
N PHE A 159 1.50 -5.88 11.36
CA PHE A 159 0.17 -5.42 10.96
C PHE A 159 -0.01 -5.18 9.46
N GLY A 160 1.08 -5.06 8.71
CA GLY A 160 1.03 -4.64 7.31
C GLY A 160 2.12 -5.28 6.48
N SER A 161 1.90 -5.33 5.17
CA SER A 161 2.89 -5.82 4.22
C SER A 161 2.56 -5.36 2.80
N PRO A 162 3.56 -5.14 1.93
CA PRO A 162 3.31 -4.96 0.50
C PRO A 162 2.70 -6.19 -0.20
N ILE A 163 2.42 -7.29 0.52
CA ILE A 163 1.73 -8.49 0.03
C ILE A 163 0.24 -8.46 0.40
N VAL A 164 -0.08 -8.38 1.68
CA VAL A 164 -1.44 -8.36 2.23
C VAL A 164 -1.38 -7.78 3.64
N ASP A 165 -2.34 -6.92 3.99
CA ASP A 165 -2.40 -6.31 5.31
C ASP A 165 -3.16 -7.18 6.31
N SER A 166 -2.99 -6.92 7.61
CA SER A 166 -3.69 -7.62 8.68
C SER A 166 -5.14 -7.12 8.84
N LYS A 167 -6.01 -7.98 9.37
CA LYS A 167 -7.35 -7.55 9.82
C LYS A 167 -7.30 -6.61 11.02
N ARG A 168 -6.27 -6.72 11.87
CA ARG A 168 -6.13 -5.93 13.09
C ARG A 168 -6.21 -4.44 12.81
N THR A 169 -5.51 -3.98 11.77
CA THR A 169 -5.39 -2.55 11.43
C THR A 169 -6.19 -2.18 10.18
N MET A 170 -7.19 -3.01 9.83
CA MET A 170 -8.09 -2.73 8.72
C MET A 170 -8.84 -1.42 8.92
N VAL A 171 -8.95 -0.66 7.83
CA VAL A 171 -9.77 0.55 7.71
C VAL A 171 -11.23 0.16 7.48
N ASP A 172 -12.09 0.65 8.36
CA ASP A 172 -13.54 0.50 8.35
C ASP A 172 -14.18 1.89 8.60
N GLU A 173 -15.51 1.98 8.67
CA GLU A 173 -16.21 3.26 8.85
C GLU A 173 -15.97 3.92 10.22
N SER A 174 -15.36 3.23 11.19
CA SER A 174 -15.06 3.77 12.52
C SER A 174 -13.75 4.54 12.59
N VAL A 175 -12.92 4.47 11.55
CA VAL A 175 -11.59 5.09 11.52
C VAL A 175 -11.70 6.63 11.47
N ALA A 176 -10.99 7.29 12.37
CA ALA A 176 -10.86 8.75 12.40
C ALA A 176 -9.45 9.19 12.00
N ASN A 177 -8.46 8.34 12.24
CA ASN A 177 -7.07 8.57 11.87
C ASN A 177 -6.53 7.38 11.08
N ALA A 178 -5.82 7.65 9.99
CA ALA A 178 -5.27 6.61 9.14
C ALA A 178 -3.84 6.90 8.73
N LEU A 179 -3.12 5.84 8.34
CA LEU A 179 -1.75 5.93 7.86
C LEU A 179 -1.65 5.24 6.50
N HIS A 180 -1.25 5.97 5.46
CA HIS A 180 -0.67 5.34 4.27
C HIS A 180 0.80 5.03 4.51
N ILE A 181 1.21 3.81 4.16
CA ILE A 181 2.61 3.47 3.91
C ILE A 181 2.75 3.19 2.41
N VAL A 182 3.46 4.07 1.73
CA VAL A 182 3.73 4.02 0.29
C VAL A 182 5.12 3.43 0.11
N TYR A 183 5.20 2.21 -0.41
CA TYR A 183 6.48 1.62 -0.74
C TYR A 183 6.93 2.27 -2.07
N LEU A 184 7.81 3.27 -1.99
CA LEU A 184 8.29 4.05 -3.13
C LEU A 184 9.32 3.28 -3.95
N GLN A 185 9.30 3.46 -5.28
CA GLN A 185 10.31 2.85 -6.16
C GLN A 185 11.73 3.26 -5.70
N PRO A 186 12.67 2.31 -5.56
CA PRO A 186 14.06 2.65 -5.26
C PRO A 186 14.66 3.67 -6.23
N SER A 187 14.27 3.63 -7.50
CA SER A 187 14.75 4.55 -8.54
C SER A 187 14.18 5.99 -8.46
N MET A 188 13.03 6.17 -7.81
CA MET A 188 12.31 7.46 -7.76
C MET A 188 13.13 8.52 -7.05
N ASP A 189 13.18 9.74 -7.56
CA ASP A 189 13.84 10.83 -6.84
C ASP A 189 12.96 11.40 -5.72
N GLU A 190 13.54 12.17 -4.82
CA GLU A 190 12.82 12.70 -3.66
C GLU A 190 11.74 13.72 -4.03
N SER A 191 11.96 14.52 -5.07
CA SER A 191 10.98 15.48 -5.59
C SER A 191 9.76 14.77 -6.18
N GLU A 192 9.96 13.77 -7.04
CA GLU A 192 8.91 12.94 -7.64
C GLU A 192 8.12 12.21 -6.55
N ALA A 193 8.81 11.63 -5.57
CA ALA A 193 8.18 10.98 -4.43
C ALA A 193 7.30 11.95 -3.65
N ARG A 194 7.78 13.17 -3.38
CA ARG A 194 7.04 14.18 -2.64
C ARG A 194 5.82 14.67 -3.42
N GLU A 195 5.96 14.95 -4.71
CA GLU A 195 4.84 15.35 -5.58
C GLU A 195 3.76 14.26 -5.64
N MET A 196 4.18 12.98 -5.71
CA MET A 196 3.26 11.84 -5.66
C MET A 196 2.49 11.81 -4.34
N LEU A 197 3.18 11.93 -3.20
CA LEU A 197 2.55 11.91 -1.88
C LEU A 197 1.61 13.11 -1.67
N GLU A 198 1.98 14.30 -2.14
CA GLU A 198 1.13 15.50 -2.08
C GLU A 198 -0.14 15.32 -2.91
N SER A 199 -0.04 14.73 -4.11
CA SER A 199 -1.18 14.39 -4.95
C SER A 199 -2.10 13.36 -4.30
N MET A 200 -1.51 12.31 -3.70
CA MET A 200 -2.25 11.28 -2.95
C MET A 200 -2.97 11.88 -1.73
N ALA A 201 -2.28 12.68 -0.93
CA ALA A 201 -2.84 13.32 0.26
C ALA A 201 -4.02 14.22 -0.10
N LYS A 202 -3.87 15.04 -1.14
CA LYS A 202 -4.91 15.93 -1.63
C LYS A 202 -6.14 15.16 -2.13
N MET A 203 -5.95 14.14 -2.97
CA MET A 203 -7.08 13.36 -3.48
C MET A 203 -7.79 12.60 -2.36
N PHE A 204 -7.04 11.98 -1.45
CA PHE A 204 -7.64 11.23 -0.34
C PHE A 204 -8.48 12.14 0.57
N THR A 205 -7.96 13.30 0.95
CA THR A 205 -8.68 14.28 1.80
C THR A 205 -9.84 14.96 1.07
N GLN A 206 -9.77 15.14 -0.25
CA GLN A 206 -10.92 15.59 -1.04
C GLN A 206 -12.09 14.60 -1.02
N VAL A 207 -11.81 13.30 -0.91
CA VAL A 207 -12.84 12.25 -0.87
C VAL A 207 -13.34 12.00 0.56
N ASN A 208 -12.42 11.95 1.53
CA ASN A 208 -12.69 11.48 2.89
C ASN A 208 -12.67 12.59 3.96
N GLY A 209 -12.44 13.85 3.56
CA GLY A 209 -12.26 14.97 4.49
C GLY A 209 -10.94 14.92 5.25
N GLY A 210 -10.88 15.65 6.37
CA GLY A 210 -9.73 15.66 7.28
C GLY A 210 -8.50 16.45 6.80
N THR A 211 -7.40 16.25 7.50
CA THR A 211 -6.07 16.83 7.20
C THR A 211 -5.07 15.72 6.93
N ALA A 212 -3.95 16.06 6.29
CA ALA A 212 -2.89 15.11 5.96
C ALA A 212 -1.51 15.70 6.25
N GLU A 213 -0.60 14.86 6.76
CA GLU A 213 0.81 15.16 7.00
C GLU A 213 1.67 14.15 6.25
N ILE A 214 2.70 14.63 5.55
CA ILE A 214 3.53 13.81 4.66
C ILE A 214 4.94 13.71 5.22
N GLN A 215 5.52 12.51 5.18
CA GLN A 215 6.91 12.27 5.52
C GLN A 215 7.53 11.23 4.57
N VAL A 216 8.78 11.45 4.15
CA VAL A 216 9.58 10.51 3.34
C VAL A 216 10.72 9.97 4.21
N ASN A 217 10.93 8.65 4.22
CA ASN A 217 11.94 7.94 5.03
C ASN A 217 12.79 6.94 4.21
#